data_AF-A0A1Q5LKR9-F1
#
_entry.id   AF-A0A1Q5LKR9-F1
#
_cell.length_a   1.000
_cell.length_b   1.000
_cell.length_c   1.000
_cell.angle_alpha   90.00
_cell.angle_beta   90.00
_cell.angle_gamma   90.00
#
_symmetry.space_group_name_H-M   'P 1'
#
loop_
_entity.id
_entity.type
_entity.pdbx_description
1 polymer ?
#
loop_
_entity_poly.entity_id
_entity_poly.type
_entity_poly.pdbx_seq_one_letter_code
_entity_poly.pdbx_strand_id
1 'polypeptide(L)'
;MVTVLFVHGTGVREPSYAAALETVRGGLARVRPDVRVEPCDWGSTLGSYLRAGGVSIPGYVTDSADEPLPVREDDEDRLRWAMLYADPFAELGAYALADHPSGDTPAFVPGTVAPGDALLDRIGRLDGSQAVRTAWDAAVPAVPLPEAVAALLAAPRLRRAAATAAPEGDALPRLTARALTAWALVRAEGAAGQVPVAARDDLVDTVTAELGGDVKGLSDALVSALGFSARLFERSLGSRLLVSRRAALSGRSVGFFGDILSYLTRGQAVRDHVAATIRALPGDAGPVVVLGHSLGGIIAVDLLTDPPTGVSVDLLVTVGSQAPLLYELDALPSRPYGTGLPGAFPRWLNVYDRRDLLSYLAAGAFGNDPRITDAEVDNRQPVSAAHSSYWANDQFYRVLSTALPG
;
A
#
# COMPACT_ATOMS: atom_id res chain seq x y z
N MET A 1 -20.58 15.71 37.99
CA MET A 1 -20.66 14.65 36.97
C MET A 1 -19.57 14.92 35.94
N VAL A 2 -18.69 13.96 35.66
CA VAL A 2 -17.60 14.13 34.68
C VAL A 2 -18.17 13.99 33.26
N THR A 3 -17.74 14.86 32.35
CA THR A 3 -18.16 14.82 30.95
C THR A 3 -16.99 14.46 30.04
N VAL A 4 -17.13 13.39 29.27
CA VAL A 4 -16.16 12.93 28.27
C VAL A 4 -16.67 13.32 26.88
N LEU A 5 -15.96 14.21 26.20
CA LEU A 5 -16.22 14.55 24.80
C LEU A 5 -15.48 13.58 23.88
N PHE A 6 -16.21 12.82 23.07
CA PHE A 6 -15.63 11.85 22.14
C PHE A 6 -15.33 12.49 20.77
N VAL A 7 -14.05 12.54 20.39
CA VAL A 7 -13.57 13.07 19.11
C VAL A 7 -12.98 11.93 18.29
N HIS A 8 -13.66 11.59 17.18
CA HIS A 8 -13.33 10.42 16.36
C HIS A 8 -12.16 10.67 15.38
N GLY A 9 -11.62 9.59 14.81
CA GLY A 9 -10.54 9.61 13.82
C GLY A 9 -11.00 9.85 12.36
N THR A 10 -10.10 9.59 11.42
CA THR A 10 -10.30 9.79 9.97
C THR A 10 -11.38 8.87 9.39
N GLY A 11 -12.08 9.35 8.35
CA GLY A 11 -13.04 8.56 7.57
C GLY A 11 -14.28 8.07 8.33
N VAL A 12 -14.40 8.36 9.64
CA VAL A 12 -15.57 8.02 10.46
C VAL A 12 -16.67 9.04 10.20
N ARG A 13 -17.83 8.54 9.76
CA ARG A 13 -19.06 9.30 9.45
C ARG A 13 -20.27 8.49 9.92
N GLU A 14 -21.45 9.08 9.91
CA GLU A 14 -22.67 8.31 10.13
C GLU A 14 -22.87 7.21 9.07
N PRO A 15 -23.37 6.01 9.44
CA PRO A 15 -23.81 5.58 10.78
C PRO A 15 -22.68 5.01 11.68
N SER A 16 -21.44 4.93 11.17
CA SER A 16 -20.32 4.31 11.90
C SER A 16 -19.91 5.13 13.14
N TYR A 17 -20.05 6.45 13.05
CA TYR A 17 -19.82 7.35 14.18
C TYR A 17 -20.74 7.03 15.37
N ALA A 18 -22.07 6.97 15.15
CA ALA A 18 -23.02 6.63 16.19
C ALA A 18 -22.73 5.26 16.83
N ALA A 19 -22.38 4.24 16.03
CA ALA A 19 -22.03 2.93 16.56
C ALA A 19 -20.79 2.95 17.47
N ALA A 20 -19.75 3.70 17.11
CA ALA A 20 -18.56 3.88 17.94
C ALA A 20 -18.89 4.63 19.24
N LEU A 21 -19.67 5.71 19.15
CA LEU A 21 -20.11 6.49 20.30
C LEU A 21 -20.90 5.64 21.31
N GLU A 22 -21.83 4.81 20.83
CA GLU A 22 -22.61 3.91 21.70
C GLU A 22 -21.74 2.83 22.34
N THR A 23 -20.74 2.31 21.61
CA THR A 23 -19.76 1.37 22.18
C THR A 23 -18.96 2.04 23.31
N VAL A 24 -18.49 3.27 23.11
CA VAL A 24 -17.77 4.06 24.12
C VAL A 24 -18.65 4.34 25.33
N ARG A 25 -19.90 4.76 25.12
CA ARG A 25 -20.90 4.97 26.20
C ARG A 25 -21.13 3.70 27.01
N GLY A 26 -21.40 2.58 26.33
CA GLY A 26 -21.64 1.30 26.98
C GLY A 26 -20.42 0.80 27.75
N GLY A 27 -19.21 0.98 27.23
CA GLY A 27 -17.97 0.62 27.91
C GLY A 27 -17.69 1.44 29.16
N LEU A 28 -17.83 2.77 29.08
CA LEU A 28 -17.65 3.65 30.22
C LEU A 28 -18.71 3.44 31.30
N ALA A 29 -19.98 3.26 30.92
CA ALA A 29 -21.06 3.04 31.89
C ALA A 29 -20.86 1.79 32.75
N ARG A 30 -20.12 0.78 32.26
CA ARG A 30 -19.78 -0.43 33.05
C ARG A 30 -18.79 -0.17 34.18
N VAL A 31 -17.92 0.83 34.04
CA VAL A 31 -16.83 1.11 35.00
C VAL A 31 -17.06 2.41 35.79
N ARG A 32 -17.75 3.39 35.18
CA ARG A 32 -18.03 4.73 35.71
C ARG A 32 -19.43 5.18 35.25
N PRO A 33 -20.51 4.71 35.89
CA PRO A 33 -21.89 5.08 35.53
C PRO A 33 -22.21 6.56 35.81
N ASP A 34 -21.37 7.25 36.57
CA ASP A 34 -21.42 8.67 36.88
C ASP A 34 -20.83 9.58 35.78
N VAL A 35 -20.28 8.99 34.72
CA VAL A 35 -19.66 9.73 33.60
C VAL A 35 -20.64 9.85 32.43
N ARG A 36 -20.74 11.06 31.89
CA ARG A 36 -21.51 11.35 30.68
C ARG A 36 -20.58 11.39 29.47
N VAL A 37 -20.97 10.76 28.35
CA VAL A 37 -20.22 10.83 27.09
C VAL A 37 -20.98 11.65 26.05
N GLU A 38 -20.39 12.77 25.66
CA GLU A 38 -20.92 13.71 24.68
C GLU A 38 -20.29 13.53 23.29
N PRO A 39 -21.08 13.73 22.23
CA PRO A 39 -20.60 13.59 20.85
C PRO A 39 -19.79 14.81 20.37
N CYS A 40 -18.80 14.57 19.50
CA CYS A 40 -18.18 15.58 18.65
C CYS A 40 -17.99 15.01 17.22
N ASP A 41 -19.02 15.13 16.39
CA ASP A 41 -19.02 14.66 14.99
C ASP A 41 -18.49 15.73 14.03
N TRP A 42 -17.18 15.97 14.08
CA TRP A 42 -16.53 16.88 13.15
C TRP A 42 -16.52 16.31 11.72
N GLY A 43 -16.45 14.99 11.57
CA GLY A 43 -16.30 14.30 10.30
C GLY A 43 -17.48 14.53 9.36
N SER A 44 -18.71 14.35 9.85
CA SER A 44 -19.90 14.50 9.01
C SER A 44 -20.01 15.88 8.37
N THR A 45 -19.56 16.94 9.05
CA THR A 45 -19.66 18.31 8.53
C THR A 45 -18.39 18.79 7.81
N LEU A 46 -17.22 18.51 8.38
CA LEU A 46 -15.94 19.10 7.96
C LEU A 46 -14.97 18.11 7.33
N GLY A 47 -15.36 16.84 7.29
CA GLY A 47 -14.60 15.78 6.66
C GLY A 47 -14.35 15.96 5.16
N SER A 48 -13.45 15.13 4.65
CA SER A 48 -13.11 15.07 3.25
C SER A 48 -14.10 14.19 2.49
N TYR A 49 -14.57 14.73 1.37
CA TYR A 49 -15.53 14.09 0.48
C TYR A 49 -15.10 14.26 -0.97
N LEU A 50 -15.47 13.31 -1.83
CA LEU A 50 -15.35 13.46 -3.28
C LEU A 50 -16.40 14.47 -3.78
N ARG A 51 -16.11 15.77 -3.60
CA ARG A 51 -17.04 16.87 -3.94
C ARG A 51 -17.42 16.94 -5.42
N ALA A 52 -16.58 16.39 -6.29
CA ALA A 52 -16.83 16.29 -7.73
C ALA A 52 -17.16 14.85 -8.16
N GLY A 53 -17.69 14.01 -7.27
CA GLY A 53 -18.14 12.66 -7.63
C GLY A 53 -17.04 11.73 -8.15
N GLY A 54 -15.78 11.99 -7.81
CA GLY A 54 -14.64 11.16 -8.21
C GLY A 54 -14.14 11.38 -9.65
N VAL A 55 -14.52 12.46 -10.34
CA VAL A 55 -14.05 12.77 -11.71
C VAL A 55 -12.52 12.86 -11.86
N SER A 56 -11.79 13.09 -10.76
CA SER A 56 -10.33 13.09 -10.74
C SER A 56 -9.72 11.68 -10.74
N ILE A 57 -10.52 10.63 -10.59
CA ILE A 57 -10.09 9.25 -10.51
C ILE A 57 -10.43 8.58 -11.86
N PRO A 58 -9.42 8.23 -12.68
CA PRO A 58 -9.66 7.56 -13.96
C PRO A 58 -10.46 6.28 -13.78
N GLY A 59 -11.57 6.14 -14.50
CA GLY A 59 -12.45 4.96 -14.46
C GLY A 59 -13.30 4.84 -13.18
N TYR A 60 -13.49 5.91 -12.41
CA TYR A 60 -14.34 5.87 -11.22
C TYR A 60 -15.82 5.81 -11.59
N VAL A 61 -16.50 4.78 -11.08
CA VAL A 61 -17.94 4.58 -11.21
C VAL A 61 -18.52 4.52 -9.79
N THR A 62 -19.52 5.36 -9.52
CA THR A 62 -20.10 5.54 -8.17
C THR A 62 -20.93 4.37 -7.67
N ASP A 63 -21.29 3.43 -8.54
CA ASP A 63 -22.07 2.25 -8.18
C ASP A 63 -21.47 1.02 -8.85
N SER A 64 -21.45 -0.06 -8.08
CA SER A 64 -21.11 -1.43 -8.44
C SER A 64 -21.71 -1.86 -9.78
N ALA A 65 -20.97 -1.66 -10.87
CA ALA A 65 -20.95 -2.61 -11.97
C ALA A 65 -19.74 -3.51 -11.73
N ASP A 66 -20.00 -4.71 -11.23
CA ASP A 66 -19.06 -5.84 -11.19
C ASP A 66 -18.61 -6.30 -12.59
N GLU A 67 -18.79 -5.48 -13.63
CA GLU A 67 -18.21 -5.77 -14.94
C GLU A 67 -16.70 -5.52 -14.86
N PRO A 68 -15.88 -6.57 -15.01
CA PRO A 68 -14.45 -6.38 -15.19
C PRO A 68 -14.28 -5.50 -16.42
N LEU A 69 -13.48 -4.43 -16.29
CA LEU A 69 -13.04 -3.68 -17.47
C LEU A 69 -12.55 -4.68 -18.53
N PRO A 70 -12.99 -4.56 -19.79
CA PRO A 70 -12.59 -5.49 -20.84
C PRO A 70 -11.07 -5.56 -20.89
N VAL A 71 -10.53 -6.78 -20.89
CA VAL A 71 -9.09 -7.01 -20.97
C VAL A 71 -8.64 -6.50 -22.32
N ARG A 72 -7.87 -5.42 -22.34
CA ARG A 72 -7.19 -4.99 -23.55
C ARG A 72 -6.01 -5.93 -23.76
N GLU A 73 -5.68 -6.27 -25.00
CA GLU A 73 -4.48 -7.08 -25.32
C GLU A 73 -3.21 -6.45 -24.72
N ASP A 74 -3.14 -5.12 -24.68
CA ASP A 74 -2.09 -4.34 -24.00
C ASP A 74 -1.93 -4.70 -22.51
N ASP A 75 -3.00 -5.09 -21.83
CA ASP A 75 -2.97 -5.43 -20.41
C ASP A 75 -2.38 -6.83 -20.18
N GLU A 76 -2.53 -7.75 -21.12
CA GLU A 76 -1.96 -9.10 -20.98
C GLU A 76 -0.44 -9.10 -21.13
N ASP A 77 0.10 -8.34 -22.08
CA ASP A 77 1.56 -8.21 -22.22
C ASP A 77 2.18 -7.48 -21.02
N ARG A 78 1.51 -6.46 -20.47
CA ARG A 78 1.92 -5.80 -19.21
C ARG A 78 2.02 -6.78 -18.05
N LEU A 79 1.05 -7.70 -17.92
CA LEU A 79 1.06 -8.73 -16.89
C LEU A 79 2.18 -9.73 -17.07
N ARG A 80 2.45 -10.11 -18.32
CA ARG A 80 3.60 -10.98 -18.65
C ARG A 80 4.92 -10.32 -18.28
N TRP A 81 5.10 -9.02 -18.55
CA TRP A 81 6.28 -8.28 -18.11
C TRP A 81 6.38 -8.16 -16.58
N ALA A 82 5.26 -7.93 -15.88
CA ALA A 82 5.26 -7.92 -14.42
C ALA A 82 5.71 -9.27 -13.84
N MET A 83 5.27 -10.38 -14.44
CA MET A 83 5.74 -11.73 -14.10
C MET A 83 7.25 -11.88 -14.36
N LEU A 84 7.74 -11.43 -15.52
CA LEU A 84 9.16 -11.50 -15.86
C LEU A 84 10.05 -10.65 -14.96
N TYR A 85 9.58 -9.51 -14.44
CA TYR A 85 10.35 -8.70 -13.50
C TYR A 85 10.48 -9.35 -12.12
N ALA A 86 9.54 -10.19 -11.72
CA ALA A 86 9.66 -10.98 -10.51
C ALA A 86 10.46 -12.28 -10.72
N ASP A 87 10.29 -12.89 -11.89
CA ASP A 87 10.98 -14.13 -12.28
C ASP A 87 11.31 -14.08 -13.79
N PRO A 88 12.53 -13.66 -14.16
CA PRO A 88 12.95 -13.49 -15.55
C PRO A 88 12.84 -14.75 -16.41
N PHE A 89 12.83 -15.94 -15.80
CA PHE A 89 12.79 -17.21 -16.54
C PHE A 89 11.41 -17.87 -16.50
N ALA A 90 10.36 -17.15 -16.09
CA ALA A 90 9.01 -17.71 -15.93
C ALA A 90 8.42 -18.22 -17.26
N GLU A 91 8.54 -17.44 -18.35
CA GLU A 91 8.00 -17.85 -19.65
C GLU A 91 8.70 -19.09 -20.22
N LEU A 92 10.02 -19.23 -20.01
CA LEU A 92 10.77 -20.43 -20.38
C LEU A 92 10.32 -21.67 -19.58
N GLY A 93 10.00 -21.48 -18.30
CA GLY A 93 9.46 -22.55 -17.45
C GLY A 93 8.09 -23.02 -17.92
N ALA A 94 7.20 -22.08 -18.27
CA ALA A 94 5.88 -22.41 -18.80
C ALA A 94 5.97 -23.08 -20.17
N TYR A 95 6.87 -22.62 -21.05
CA TYR A 95 7.12 -23.24 -22.35
C TYR A 95 7.57 -24.71 -22.21
N ALA A 96 8.48 -25.00 -21.28
CA ALA A 96 8.98 -26.36 -21.04
C ALA A 96 7.90 -27.32 -20.47
N LEU A 97 6.81 -26.78 -19.92
CA LEU A 97 5.69 -27.54 -19.38
C LEU A 97 4.48 -27.57 -20.33
N ALA A 98 4.48 -26.76 -21.37
CA ALA A 98 3.41 -26.73 -22.35
C ALA A 98 3.40 -28.04 -23.13
N ASP A 99 2.19 -28.57 -23.35
CA ASP A 99 2.00 -29.77 -24.15
C ASP A 99 2.19 -29.39 -25.62
N HIS A 100 3.38 -29.64 -26.15
CA HIS A 100 3.66 -29.45 -27.57
C HIS A 100 3.11 -30.67 -28.30
N PRO A 101 2.22 -30.51 -29.30
CA PRO A 101 1.78 -31.65 -30.10
C PRO A 101 3.05 -32.35 -30.58
N SER A 102 3.16 -33.64 -30.25
CA SER A 102 4.25 -34.47 -30.71
C SER A 102 4.08 -34.64 -32.22
N GLY A 103 4.47 -33.61 -32.99
CA GLY A 103 4.84 -33.82 -34.37
C GLY A 103 5.93 -34.88 -34.33
N ASP A 104 5.71 -35.98 -35.06
CA ASP A 104 6.58 -37.16 -35.13
C ASP A 104 8.00 -36.77 -34.74
N THR A 105 8.45 -37.15 -33.53
CA THR A 105 9.79 -36.79 -33.06
C THR A 105 10.73 -37.27 -34.17
N PRO A 106 11.36 -36.37 -34.95
CA PRO A 106 12.06 -36.82 -36.13
C PRO A 106 13.14 -37.75 -35.64
N ALA A 107 13.09 -39.01 -36.11
CA ALA A 107 14.04 -40.03 -35.74
C ALA A 107 15.45 -39.41 -35.84
N PHE A 108 16.25 -39.55 -34.78
CA PHE A 108 17.60 -38.98 -34.72
C PHE A 108 18.32 -39.21 -36.06
N VAL A 109 18.59 -38.13 -36.80
CA VAL A 109 19.35 -38.17 -38.05
C VAL A 109 20.81 -37.90 -37.69
N PRO A 110 21.72 -38.87 -37.84
CA PRO A 110 23.14 -38.61 -37.61
C PRO A 110 23.64 -37.44 -38.47
N GLY A 111 24.19 -36.41 -37.84
CA GLY A 111 24.75 -35.23 -38.51
C GLY A 111 23.88 -33.96 -38.49
N THR A 112 22.67 -33.99 -37.91
CA THR A 112 21.88 -32.78 -37.67
C THR A 112 22.03 -32.28 -36.23
N VAL A 113 22.15 -30.96 -36.06
CA VAL A 113 22.17 -30.32 -34.74
C VAL A 113 20.73 -30.16 -34.26
N ALA A 114 20.43 -30.56 -33.03
CA ALA A 114 19.09 -30.41 -32.47
C ALA A 114 18.71 -28.91 -32.39
N PRO A 115 17.44 -28.53 -32.63
CA PRO A 115 17.02 -27.12 -32.59
C PRO A 115 17.38 -26.40 -31.28
N GLY A 116 17.26 -27.10 -30.15
CA GLY A 116 17.66 -26.61 -28.83
C GLY A 116 19.15 -26.34 -28.73
N ASP A 117 20.00 -27.25 -29.23
CA ASP A 117 21.46 -27.07 -29.22
C ASP A 117 21.87 -25.91 -30.13
N ALA A 118 21.22 -25.76 -31.28
CA ALA A 118 21.44 -24.63 -32.19
C ALA A 118 21.02 -23.28 -31.56
N LEU A 119 19.97 -23.26 -30.73
CA LEU A 119 19.60 -22.08 -29.96
C LEU A 119 20.65 -21.76 -28.89
N LEU A 120 21.06 -22.75 -28.09
CA LEU A 120 22.06 -22.58 -27.03
C LEU A 120 23.40 -22.07 -27.58
N ASP A 121 23.84 -22.58 -28.73
CA ASP A 121 25.03 -22.12 -29.43
C ASP A 121 24.88 -20.66 -29.92
N ARG A 122 23.71 -20.28 -30.45
CA ARG A 122 23.43 -18.88 -30.82
C ARG A 122 23.43 -17.94 -29.61
N ILE A 123 22.86 -18.35 -28.46
CA ILE A 123 22.90 -17.58 -27.21
C ILE A 123 24.36 -17.32 -26.80
N GLY A 124 25.22 -18.33 -26.86
CA GLY A 124 26.65 -18.20 -26.54
C GLY A 124 27.42 -17.25 -27.46
N ARG A 125 26.87 -16.94 -28.65
CA ARG A 125 27.47 -16.04 -29.64
C ARG A 125 26.83 -14.64 -29.69
N LEU A 126 25.83 -14.35 -28.86
CA LEU A 126 25.15 -13.06 -28.83
C LEU A 126 26.09 -11.89 -28.55
N ASP A 127 27.08 -12.10 -27.69
CA ASP A 127 28.10 -11.08 -27.37
C ASP A 127 28.97 -10.72 -28.59
N GLY A 128 28.92 -11.51 -29.67
CA GLY A 128 29.57 -11.22 -30.95
C GLY A 128 28.75 -10.30 -31.87
N SER A 129 27.43 -10.17 -31.69
CA SER A 129 26.57 -9.37 -32.57
C SER A 129 26.66 -7.87 -32.26
N GLN A 130 26.98 -7.08 -33.29
CA GLN A 130 27.00 -5.62 -33.17
C GLN A 130 25.60 -5.04 -32.97
N ALA A 131 24.57 -5.66 -33.57
CA ALA A 131 23.19 -5.23 -33.43
C ALA A 131 22.70 -5.41 -31.98
N VAL A 132 22.99 -6.57 -31.39
CA VAL A 132 22.64 -6.86 -29.97
C VAL A 132 23.34 -5.89 -29.04
N ARG A 133 24.65 -5.67 -29.19
CA ARG A 133 25.39 -4.72 -28.35
C ARG A 133 24.80 -3.31 -28.41
N THR A 134 24.46 -2.84 -29.61
CA THR A 134 23.87 -1.51 -29.80
C THR A 134 22.51 -1.38 -29.10
N ALA A 135 21.63 -2.38 -29.27
CA ALA A 135 20.33 -2.39 -28.60
C ALA A 135 20.47 -2.56 -27.07
N TRP A 136 21.47 -3.33 -26.62
CA TRP A 136 21.77 -3.57 -25.21
C TRP A 136 22.22 -2.29 -24.52
N ASP A 137 23.16 -1.56 -25.10
CA ASP A 137 23.66 -0.29 -24.56
C ASP A 137 22.57 0.80 -24.53
N ALA A 138 21.61 0.75 -25.45
CA ALA A 138 20.47 1.66 -25.46
C ALA A 138 19.45 1.37 -24.34
N ALA A 139 19.29 0.10 -23.95
CA ALA A 139 18.25 -0.32 -23.00
C ALA A 139 18.79 -0.53 -21.58
N VAL A 140 19.97 -1.14 -21.41
CA VAL A 140 20.53 -1.61 -20.13
C VAL A 140 22.06 -1.43 -20.06
N PRO A 141 22.60 -0.21 -20.27
CA PRO A 141 24.04 0.03 -20.38
C PRO A 141 24.84 -0.31 -19.12
N ALA A 142 24.19 -0.35 -17.95
CA ALA A 142 24.83 -0.65 -16.67
C ALA A 142 25.10 -2.15 -16.44
N VAL A 143 24.48 -3.05 -17.22
CA VAL A 143 24.61 -4.50 -17.03
C VAL A 143 25.48 -5.07 -18.15
N PRO A 144 26.61 -5.73 -17.85
CA PRO A 144 27.42 -6.37 -18.88
C PRO A 144 26.65 -7.48 -19.60
N LEU A 145 26.53 -7.40 -20.93
CA LEU A 145 25.90 -8.44 -21.76
C LEU A 145 26.47 -9.85 -21.51
N PRO A 146 27.80 -10.06 -21.38
CA PRO A 146 28.36 -11.38 -21.09
C PRO A 146 27.83 -12.01 -19.79
N GLU A 147 27.58 -11.19 -18.77
CA GLU A 147 27.04 -11.66 -17.48
C GLU A 147 25.61 -12.17 -17.66
N ALA A 148 24.78 -11.43 -18.39
CA ALA A 148 23.40 -11.81 -18.66
C ALA A 148 23.31 -13.09 -19.50
N VAL A 149 24.17 -13.21 -20.53
CA VAL A 149 24.28 -14.42 -21.37
C VAL A 149 24.70 -15.62 -20.53
N ALA A 150 25.71 -15.48 -19.67
CA ALA A 150 26.17 -16.55 -18.78
C ALA A 150 25.07 -17.00 -17.80
N ALA A 151 24.34 -16.05 -17.21
CA ALA A 151 23.23 -16.36 -16.31
C ALA A 151 22.09 -17.09 -17.02
N LEU A 152 21.76 -16.67 -18.24
CA LEU A 152 20.75 -17.32 -19.08
C LEU A 152 21.16 -18.77 -19.43
N LEU A 153 22.39 -19.00 -19.87
CA LEU A 153 22.92 -20.34 -20.20
C LEU A 153 23.02 -21.28 -18.98
N ALA A 154 23.21 -20.72 -17.78
CA ALA A 154 23.19 -21.45 -16.53
C ALA A 154 21.77 -21.82 -16.06
N ALA A 155 20.72 -21.19 -16.60
CA ALA A 155 19.35 -21.37 -16.14
C ALA A 155 18.80 -22.77 -16.46
N PRO A 156 18.38 -23.57 -15.46
CA PRO A 156 17.81 -24.90 -15.70
C PRO A 156 16.54 -24.87 -16.56
N ARG A 157 15.76 -23.79 -16.48
CA ARG A 157 14.52 -23.61 -17.25
C ARG A 157 14.81 -23.42 -18.74
N LEU A 158 15.87 -22.72 -19.11
CA LEU A 158 16.32 -22.64 -20.50
C LEU A 158 16.70 -24.01 -21.03
N ARG A 159 17.47 -24.81 -20.26
CA ARG A 159 17.87 -26.16 -20.69
C ARG A 159 16.68 -27.08 -20.92
N ARG A 160 15.68 -27.03 -20.04
CA ARG A 160 14.44 -27.81 -20.19
C ARG A 160 13.63 -27.35 -21.42
N ALA A 161 13.52 -26.04 -21.64
CA ALA A 161 12.83 -25.50 -22.81
C ALA A 161 13.56 -25.85 -24.12
N ALA A 162 14.90 -25.78 -24.14
CA ALA A 162 15.71 -26.18 -25.28
C ALA A 162 15.56 -27.68 -25.60
N ALA A 163 15.40 -28.53 -24.59
CA ALA A 163 15.17 -29.97 -24.78
C ALA A 163 13.83 -30.29 -25.46
N THR A 164 12.87 -29.36 -25.45
CA THR A 164 11.55 -29.51 -26.10
C THR A 164 11.43 -28.67 -27.37
N ALA A 165 12.52 -28.06 -27.85
CA ALA A 165 12.51 -27.12 -28.98
C ALA A 165 12.17 -27.80 -30.32
N ALA A 166 11.43 -27.11 -31.18
CA ALA A 166 10.99 -27.59 -32.49
C ALA A 166 11.75 -26.90 -33.66
N PRO A 167 11.85 -27.53 -34.85
CA PRO A 167 12.70 -27.03 -35.94
C PRO A 167 12.24 -25.73 -36.62
N GLU A 168 10.94 -25.41 -36.68
CA GLU A 168 10.41 -24.20 -37.37
C GLU A 168 9.23 -23.56 -36.61
N GLY A 169 9.15 -22.22 -36.61
CA GLY A 169 8.07 -21.46 -35.98
C GLY A 169 8.09 -21.44 -34.44
N ASP A 170 9.19 -21.91 -33.84
CA ASP A 170 9.32 -22.02 -32.39
C ASP A 170 9.40 -20.63 -31.75
N ALA A 171 8.57 -20.40 -30.75
CA ALA A 171 8.54 -19.14 -30.01
C ALA A 171 9.67 -19.02 -28.98
N LEU A 172 10.42 -20.11 -28.77
CA LEU A 172 11.52 -20.19 -27.82
C LEU A 172 12.60 -19.10 -27.98
N PRO A 173 13.03 -18.69 -29.19
CA PRO A 173 13.95 -17.56 -29.37
C PRO A 173 13.41 -16.25 -28.78
N ARG A 174 12.11 -15.96 -28.96
CA ARG A 174 11.48 -14.74 -28.42
C ARG A 174 11.31 -14.79 -26.91
N LEU A 175 10.93 -15.94 -26.37
CA LEU A 175 10.85 -16.14 -24.92
C LEU A 175 12.24 -16.03 -24.26
N THR A 176 13.27 -16.51 -24.94
CA THR A 176 14.66 -16.39 -24.52
C THR A 176 15.12 -14.94 -24.53
N ALA A 177 14.80 -14.19 -25.58
CA ALA A 177 15.08 -12.76 -25.67
C ALA A 177 14.40 -11.98 -24.53
N ARG A 178 13.11 -12.23 -24.28
CA ARG A 178 12.37 -11.61 -23.17
C ARG A 178 12.95 -11.96 -21.81
N ALA A 179 13.37 -13.21 -21.61
CA ALA A 179 14.02 -13.64 -20.37
C ALA A 179 15.36 -12.94 -20.13
N LEU A 180 16.20 -12.84 -21.17
CA LEU A 180 17.47 -12.13 -21.12
C LEU A 180 17.27 -10.64 -20.79
N THR A 181 16.36 -9.99 -21.50
CA THR A 181 16.02 -8.56 -21.29
C THR A 181 15.47 -8.31 -19.89
N ALA A 182 14.53 -9.14 -19.42
CA ALA A 182 13.97 -9.02 -18.08
C ALA A 182 15.04 -9.23 -16.98
N TRP A 183 15.94 -10.20 -17.17
CA TRP A 183 17.02 -10.47 -16.23
C TRP A 183 17.95 -9.26 -16.08
N ALA A 184 18.29 -8.61 -17.20
CA ALA A 184 19.12 -7.41 -17.19
C ALA A 184 18.39 -6.21 -16.58
N LEU A 185 17.12 -5.99 -16.92
CA LEU A 185 16.33 -4.88 -16.39
C LEU A 185 16.14 -4.90 -14.87
N VAL A 186 16.01 -6.09 -14.28
CA VAL A 186 15.88 -6.26 -12.82
C VAL A 186 17.20 -5.98 -12.08
N ARG A 187 18.32 -6.04 -12.78
CA ARG A 187 19.67 -5.89 -12.22
C ARG A 187 20.33 -4.55 -12.53
N ALA A 188 19.87 -3.85 -13.56
CA ALA A 188 20.29 -2.48 -13.82
C ALA A 188 20.00 -1.61 -12.59
N GLU A 189 20.94 -0.74 -12.22
CA GLU A 189 20.72 0.23 -11.15
C GLU A 189 19.59 1.20 -11.57
N GLY A 190 18.40 1.02 -11.00
CA GLY A 190 17.20 1.77 -11.37
C GLY A 190 15.96 0.88 -11.33
N ALA A 191 14.77 1.47 -11.32
CA ALA A 191 13.55 0.68 -11.48
C ALA A 191 13.41 0.29 -12.96
N ALA A 192 13.06 -0.97 -13.27
CA ALA A 192 12.82 -1.44 -14.64
C ALA A 192 11.84 -0.53 -15.45
N GLY A 193 11.00 0.26 -14.77
CA GLY A 193 10.12 1.27 -15.37
C GLY A 193 10.80 2.55 -15.87
N GLN A 194 12.12 2.70 -15.72
CA GLN A 194 12.91 3.84 -16.23
C GLN A 194 13.45 3.60 -17.64
N VAL A 195 13.45 2.35 -18.13
CA VAL A 195 13.86 2.03 -19.50
C VAL A 195 12.68 2.30 -20.44
N PRO A 196 12.88 3.08 -21.53
CA PRO A 196 11.83 3.31 -22.52
C PRO A 196 11.31 2.00 -23.09
N VAL A 197 9.98 1.86 -23.17
CA VAL A 197 9.32 0.65 -23.72
C VAL A 197 9.83 0.32 -25.12
N ALA A 198 10.03 1.34 -25.96
CA ALA A 198 10.58 1.16 -27.30
C ALA A 198 11.98 0.54 -27.27
N ALA A 199 12.88 1.01 -26.41
CA ALA A 199 14.24 0.45 -26.30
C ALA A 199 14.24 -0.99 -25.76
N ARG A 200 13.34 -1.31 -24.82
CA ARG A 200 13.14 -2.68 -24.33
C ARG A 200 12.65 -3.60 -25.44
N ASP A 201 11.64 -3.16 -26.19
CA ASP A 201 11.02 -3.97 -27.23
C ASP A 201 11.95 -4.14 -28.44
N ASP A 202 12.69 -3.10 -28.84
CA ASP A 202 13.75 -3.14 -29.84
C ASP A 202 14.85 -4.14 -29.46
N LEU A 203 15.25 -4.17 -28.18
CA LEU A 203 16.21 -5.15 -27.68
C LEU A 203 15.66 -6.58 -27.77
N VAL A 204 14.41 -6.80 -27.35
CA VAL A 204 13.76 -8.12 -27.47
C VAL A 204 13.71 -8.57 -28.92
N ASP A 205 13.30 -7.70 -29.85
CA ASP A 205 13.17 -8.05 -31.26
C ASP A 205 14.54 -8.30 -31.91
N THR A 206 15.54 -7.49 -31.56
CA THR A 206 16.93 -7.67 -32.03
C THR A 206 17.52 -9.01 -31.56
N VAL A 207 17.38 -9.34 -30.27
CA VAL A 207 17.86 -10.62 -29.74
C VAL A 207 17.06 -11.78 -30.34
N THR A 208 15.75 -11.64 -30.53
CA THR A 208 14.91 -12.67 -31.16
C THR A 208 15.40 -13.01 -32.58
N ALA A 209 15.70 -11.99 -33.38
CA ALA A 209 16.20 -12.16 -34.74
C ALA A 209 17.57 -12.85 -34.78
N GLU A 210 18.47 -12.50 -33.86
CA GLU A 210 19.82 -13.08 -33.75
C GLU A 210 19.79 -14.54 -33.26
N LEU A 211 18.80 -14.87 -32.44
CA LEU A 211 18.50 -16.25 -32.06
C LEU A 211 17.75 -17.01 -33.17
N GLY A 212 17.52 -16.38 -34.33
CA GLY A 212 16.84 -16.91 -35.52
C GLY A 212 15.40 -17.33 -35.28
N GLY A 213 14.67 -16.59 -34.44
CA GLY A 213 13.21 -16.65 -34.38
C GLY A 213 12.54 -15.65 -35.31
N ASP A 214 11.27 -15.89 -35.63
CA ASP A 214 10.43 -14.90 -36.31
C ASP A 214 9.86 -13.89 -35.30
N VAL A 215 9.84 -12.62 -35.69
CA VAL A 215 9.20 -11.53 -34.94
C VAL A 215 7.68 -11.70 -34.96
N LYS A 216 7.13 -12.43 -35.94
CA LYS A 216 5.70 -12.74 -36.09
C LYS A 216 5.23 -13.84 -35.13
N GLY A 217 5.10 -13.46 -33.87
CA GLY A 217 4.13 -14.01 -32.91
C GLY A 217 4.41 -15.40 -32.30
N LEU A 218 3.98 -15.57 -31.05
CA LEU A 218 3.86 -16.88 -30.40
C LEU A 218 2.58 -17.57 -30.91
N SER A 219 2.54 -18.91 -30.94
CA SER A 219 1.30 -19.64 -31.25
C SER A 219 0.20 -19.36 -30.22
N ASP A 220 -1.07 -19.37 -30.66
CA ASP A 220 -2.24 -19.04 -29.81
C ASP A 220 -2.32 -19.89 -28.53
N ALA A 221 -1.95 -21.17 -28.62
CA ALA A 221 -1.94 -22.09 -27.47
C ALA A 221 -0.92 -21.66 -26.40
N LEU A 222 0.27 -21.22 -26.83
CA LEU A 222 1.32 -20.75 -25.93
C LEU A 222 1.01 -19.36 -25.36
N VAL A 223 0.41 -18.47 -26.17
CA VAL A 223 -0.12 -17.18 -25.69
C VAL A 223 -1.15 -17.41 -24.59
N SER A 224 -2.08 -18.36 -24.78
CA SER A 224 -3.09 -18.71 -23.79
C SER A 224 -2.51 -19.27 -22.48
N ALA A 225 -1.53 -20.18 -22.56
CA ALA A 225 -0.87 -20.77 -21.39
C ALA A 225 -0.06 -19.73 -20.58
N LEU A 226 0.66 -18.84 -21.26
CA LEU A 226 1.39 -17.74 -20.64
C LEU A 226 0.44 -16.71 -20.03
N GLY A 227 -0.65 -16.37 -20.73
CA GLY A 227 -1.70 -15.49 -20.24
C GLY A 227 -2.38 -16.04 -18.98
N PHE A 228 -2.68 -17.35 -18.94
CA PHE A 228 -3.22 -18.02 -17.76
C PHE A 228 -2.25 -17.94 -16.57
N SER A 229 -0.96 -18.20 -16.81
CA SER A 229 0.09 -18.17 -15.77
C SER A 229 0.29 -16.76 -15.21
N ALA A 230 0.34 -15.74 -16.08
CA ALA A 230 0.44 -14.33 -15.69
C ALA A 230 -0.78 -13.87 -14.89
N ARG A 231 -1.99 -14.30 -15.26
CA ARG A 231 -3.23 -14.02 -14.50
C ARG A 231 -3.21 -14.69 -13.12
N LEU A 232 -2.69 -15.91 -12.99
CA LEU A 232 -2.55 -16.58 -11.69
C LEU A 232 -1.51 -15.87 -10.80
N PHE A 233 -0.38 -15.49 -11.39
CA PHE A 233 0.66 -14.72 -10.73
C PHE A 233 0.13 -13.38 -10.22
N GLU A 234 -0.64 -12.67 -11.03
CA GLU A 234 -1.33 -11.45 -10.65
C GLU A 234 -2.33 -11.66 -9.50
N ARG A 235 -3.08 -12.76 -9.45
CA ARG A 235 -3.97 -13.03 -8.31
C ARG A 235 -3.18 -13.17 -7.00
N SER A 236 -1.91 -13.59 -7.08
CA SER A 236 -1.00 -13.65 -5.93
C SER A 236 -0.40 -12.29 -5.56
N LEU A 237 -0.29 -11.34 -6.50
CA LEU A 237 0.29 -9.99 -6.31
C LEU A 237 -0.70 -8.83 -6.35
N GLY A 238 -1.99 -9.10 -6.57
CA GLY A 238 -3.09 -8.14 -6.46
C GLY A 238 -3.21 -7.08 -7.58
N SER A 239 -2.42 -7.07 -8.66
CA SER A 239 -2.37 -5.93 -9.61
C SER A 239 -3.71 -5.58 -10.30
N ARG A 240 -4.47 -6.56 -10.80
CA ARG A 240 -5.81 -6.31 -11.37
C ARG A 240 -6.83 -5.94 -10.34
N LEU A 241 -6.74 -6.56 -9.16
CA LEU A 241 -7.53 -6.18 -8.01
C LEU A 241 -7.21 -4.74 -7.60
N LEU A 242 -5.99 -4.24 -7.77
CA LEU A 242 -5.61 -2.87 -7.43
C LEU A 242 -6.14 -1.84 -8.44
N VAL A 243 -6.21 -2.16 -9.75
CA VAL A 243 -6.77 -1.26 -10.77
C VAL A 243 -8.30 -1.31 -10.82
N SER A 244 -8.91 -2.50 -10.78
CA SER A 244 -10.39 -2.64 -10.80
C SER A 244 -11.02 -2.32 -9.45
N ARG A 245 -10.35 -2.62 -8.32
CA ARG A 245 -10.77 -2.11 -7.01
C ARG A 245 -10.24 -0.71 -6.73
N ARG A 246 -9.52 -0.05 -7.66
CA ARG A 246 -9.11 1.34 -7.45
C ARG A 246 -10.32 2.21 -7.13
N ALA A 247 -11.45 2.03 -7.80
CA ALA A 247 -12.66 2.78 -7.52
C ALA A 247 -13.20 2.55 -6.09
N ALA A 248 -13.37 1.28 -5.69
CA ALA A 248 -13.90 0.91 -4.37
C ALA A 248 -12.91 1.18 -3.21
N LEU A 249 -11.61 0.98 -3.43
CA LEU A 249 -10.53 1.31 -2.49
C LEU A 249 -10.32 2.82 -2.39
N SER A 250 -10.52 3.58 -3.47
CA SER A 250 -10.39 5.04 -3.45
C SER A 250 -11.47 5.69 -2.61
N GLY A 251 -12.73 5.26 -2.64
CA GLY A 251 -13.78 5.92 -1.83
C GLY A 251 -13.45 5.97 -0.33
N ARG A 252 -13.10 4.82 0.28
CA ARG A 252 -12.76 4.72 1.71
C ARG A 252 -11.36 5.23 2.03
N SER A 253 -10.37 4.96 1.17
CA SER A 253 -8.99 5.42 1.40
C SER A 253 -8.82 6.92 1.15
N VAL A 254 -9.57 7.51 0.19
CA VAL A 254 -9.57 8.97 -0.05
C VAL A 254 -10.19 9.71 1.13
N GLY A 255 -11.23 9.19 1.78
CA GLY A 255 -11.73 9.76 3.02
C GLY A 255 -10.66 9.77 4.12
N PHE A 256 -9.94 8.65 4.27
CA PHE A 256 -8.85 8.51 5.25
C PHE A 256 -7.69 9.49 4.99
N PHE A 257 -7.07 9.46 3.81
CA PHE A 257 -5.94 10.34 3.47
C PHE A 257 -6.37 11.80 3.31
N GLY A 258 -7.57 12.03 2.77
CA GLY A 258 -8.12 13.36 2.60
C GLY A 258 -8.30 14.07 3.93
N ASP A 259 -8.82 13.38 4.96
CA ASP A 259 -8.99 13.93 6.30
C ASP A 259 -7.66 14.36 6.92
N ILE A 260 -6.62 13.51 6.82
CA ILE A 260 -5.29 13.82 7.34
C ILE A 260 -4.71 15.06 6.64
N LEU A 261 -4.69 15.06 5.30
CA LEU A 261 -4.11 16.16 4.53
C LEU A 261 -4.90 17.45 4.70
N SER A 262 -6.23 17.38 4.71
CA SER A 262 -7.08 18.55 4.91
C SER A 262 -6.91 19.13 6.31
N TYR A 263 -6.77 18.28 7.33
CA TYR A 263 -6.52 18.74 8.68
C TYR A 263 -5.13 19.37 8.83
N LEU A 264 -4.06 18.71 8.37
CA LEU A 264 -2.69 19.24 8.48
C LEU A 264 -2.53 20.57 7.73
N THR A 265 -3.26 20.79 6.63
CA THR A 265 -3.17 22.02 5.84
C THR A 265 -4.17 23.10 6.25
N ARG A 266 -5.38 22.73 6.71
CA ARG A 266 -6.52 23.63 6.92
C ARG A 266 -7.36 23.23 8.15
N GLY A 267 -6.71 22.72 9.19
CA GLY A 267 -7.35 22.16 10.39
C GLY A 267 -8.05 23.16 11.31
N GLN A 268 -7.91 24.47 11.10
CA GLN A 268 -8.49 25.49 11.99
C GLN A 268 -10.00 25.32 12.16
N ALA A 269 -10.74 25.10 11.07
CA ALA A 269 -12.19 24.91 11.14
C ALA A 269 -12.59 23.68 11.99
N VAL A 270 -11.77 22.63 11.97
CA VAL A 270 -11.99 21.42 12.79
C VAL A 270 -11.71 21.70 14.26
N ARG A 271 -10.61 22.41 14.56
CA ARG A 271 -10.31 22.86 15.94
C ARG A 271 -11.38 23.78 16.49
N ASP A 272 -11.86 24.73 15.67
CA ASP A 272 -12.95 25.65 16.04
C ASP A 272 -14.25 24.91 16.32
N HIS A 273 -14.56 23.87 15.53
CA HIS A 273 -15.70 22.99 15.77
C HIS A 273 -15.59 22.29 17.12
N VAL A 274 -14.45 21.63 17.41
CA VAL A 274 -14.23 20.95 18.70
C VAL A 274 -14.28 21.96 19.86
N ALA A 275 -13.67 23.13 19.71
CA ALA A 275 -13.72 24.20 20.71
C ALA A 275 -15.16 24.68 20.97
N ALA A 276 -15.97 24.84 19.92
CA ALA A 276 -17.38 25.19 20.04
C ALA A 276 -18.17 24.08 20.75
N THR A 277 -17.88 22.81 20.47
CA THR A 277 -18.51 21.68 21.17
C THR A 277 -18.16 21.69 22.66
N ILE A 278 -16.90 21.95 23.03
CA ILE A 278 -16.48 22.07 24.43
C ILE A 278 -17.22 23.21 25.14
N ARG A 279 -17.34 24.39 24.51
CA ARG A 279 -18.07 25.53 25.08
C ARG A 279 -19.57 25.29 25.23
N ALA A 280 -20.14 24.45 24.37
CA ALA A 280 -21.56 24.12 24.40
C ALA A 280 -21.91 23.05 25.44
N LEU A 281 -20.91 22.47 26.12
CA LEU A 281 -21.15 21.57 27.24
C LEU A 281 -21.91 22.30 28.36
N PRO A 282 -22.84 21.63 29.06
CA PRO A 282 -23.61 22.26 30.14
C PRO A 282 -22.71 22.91 31.19
N GLY A 283 -23.08 24.09 31.71
CA GLY A 283 -22.27 24.79 32.72
C GLY A 283 -22.19 24.11 34.10
N ASP A 284 -23.01 23.07 34.31
CA ASP A 284 -22.97 22.15 35.45
C ASP A 284 -22.25 20.82 35.13
N ALA A 285 -21.76 20.65 33.90
CA ALA A 285 -20.77 19.63 33.58
C ALA A 285 -19.60 19.89 34.52
N GLY A 286 -19.26 18.91 35.35
CA GLY A 286 -18.07 18.98 36.18
C GLY A 286 -16.81 18.92 35.31
N PRO A 287 -15.80 18.17 35.73
CA PRO A 287 -14.57 18.06 34.95
C PRO A 287 -14.82 17.63 33.49
N VAL A 288 -14.19 18.32 32.55
CA VAL A 288 -14.27 18.08 31.10
C VAL A 288 -13.07 17.25 30.66
N VAL A 289 -13.35 16.13 30.00
CA VAL A 289 -12.34 15.21 29.46
C VAL A 289 -12.51 15.13 27.95
N VAL A 290 -11.42 15.28 27.20
CA VAL A 290 -11.44 15.06 25.75
C VAL A 290 -10.86 13.69 25.43
N LEU A 291 -11.65 12.81 24.82
CA LEU A 291 -11.23 11.49 24.36
C LEU A 291 -11.06 11.52 22.83
N GLY A 292 -9.82 11.65 22.38
CA GLY A 292 -9.46 11.72 20.96
C GLY A 292 -8.86 10.42 20.44
N HIS A 293 -9.46 9.84 19.40
CA HIS A 293 -8.93 8.63 18.74
C HIS A 293 -8.24 8.96 17.42
N SER A 294 -7.06 8.38 17.18
CA SER A 294 -6.33 8.57 15.92
C SER A 294 -6.15 10.06 15.59
N LEU A 295 -6.66 10.53 14.44
CA LEU A 295 -6.69 11.96 14.07
C LEU A 295 -7.47 12.84 15.07
N GLY A 296 -8.50 12.31 15.72
CA GLY A 296 -9.20 13.01 16.81
C GLY A 296 -8.27 13.34 17.98
N GLY A 297 -7.27 12.50 18.23
CA GLY A 297 -6.21 12.78 19.21
C GLY A 297 -5.27 13.89 18.76
N ILE A 298 -4.92 13.93 17.46
CA ILE A 298 -4.12 15.04 16.90
C ILE A 298 -4.90 16.35 17.03
N ILE A 299 -6.17 16.38 16.60
CA ILE A 299 -7.07 17.53 16.70
C ILE A 299 -7.10 18.06 18.15
N ALA A 300 -7.24 17.16 19.12
CA ALA A 300 -7.32 17.53 20.52
C ALA A 300 -5.98 18.08 21.07
N VAL A 301 -4.85 17.43 20.79
CA VAL A 301 -3.53 17.94 21.21
C VAL A 301 -3.28 19.33 20.61
N ASP A 302 -3.50 19.47 19.29
CA ASP A 302 -3.22 20.69 18.54
C ASP A 302 -4.15 21.86 18.91
N LEU A 303 -5.39 21.56 19.36
CA LEU A 303 -6.29 22.54 19.97
C LEU A 303 -5.81 22.97 21.36
N LEU A 304 -5.34 22.04 22.18
CA LEU A 304 -5.02 22.29 23.59
C LEU A 304 -3.62 22.87 23.80
N THR A 305 -2.77 22.86 22.78
CA THR A 305 -1.50 23.59 22.75
C THR A 305 -1.67 25.10 22.58
N ASP A 306 -2.76 25.56 21.98
CA ASP A 306 -3.14 26.98 21.91
C ASP A 306 -4.67 27.12 22.01
N PRO A 307 -5.24 26.89 23.21
CA PRO A 307 -6.68 26.82 23.36
C PRO A 307 -7.30 28.22 23.25
N PRO A 308 -8.34 28.39 22.41
CA PRO A 308 -9.04 29.66 22.33
C PRO A 308 -9.81 29.94 23.63
N THR A 309 -10.08 31.22 23.92
CA THR A 309 -10.79 31.64 25.14
C THR A 309 -12.06 30.82 25.39
N GLY A 310 -12.27 30.44 26.65
CA GLY A 310 -13.43 29.66 27.10
C GLY A 310 -13.34 28.15 26.86
N VAL A 311 -12.22 27.65 26.35
CA VAL A 311 -11.94 26.21 26.30
C VAL A 311 -11.12 25.83 27.53
N SER A 312 -11.67 24.95 28.36
CA SER A 312 -11.00 24.36 29.51
C SER A 312 -11.24 22.86 29.53
N VAL A 313 -10.16 22.09 29.73
CA VAL A 313 -10.16 20.63 29.73
C VAL A 313 -9.32 20.19 30.92
N ASP A 314 -9.84 19.26 31.72
CA ASP A 314 -9.16 18.74 32.92
C ASP A 314 -8.26 17.54 32.62
N LEU A 315 -8.60 16.79 31.57
CA LEU A 315 -7.85 15.62 31.10
C LEU A 315 -8.00 15.47 29.59
N LEU A 316 -6.86 15.35 28.90
CA LEU A 316 -6.80 14.84 27.54
C LEU A 316 -6.53 13.33 27.58
N VAL A 317 -7.32 12.56 26.85
CA VAL A 317 -7.07 11.14 26.60
C VAL A 317 -6.91 10.93 25.10
N THR A 318 -5.72 10.56 24.67
CA THR A 318 -5.47 10.14 23.28
C THR A 318 -5.45 8.62 23.19
N VAL A 319 -6.02 8.06 22.14
CA VAL A 319 -6.08 6.62 21.91
C VAL A 319 -5.59 6.32 20.50
N GLY A 320 -4.51 5.54 20.38
CA GLY A 320 -3.94 5.20 19.09
C GLY A 320 -3.60 6.43 18.25
N SER A 321 -3.03 7.48 18.85
CA SER A 321 -2.84 8.77 18.16
C SER A 321 -1.43 8.96 17.63
N GLN A 322 -1.31 9.73 16.54
CA GLN A 322 -0.04 10.08 15.89
C GLN A 322 0.50 11.44 16.37
N ALA A 323 -0.19 12.13 17.29
CA ALA A 323 0.23 13.46 17.76
C ALA A 323 1.68 13.50 18.28
N PRO A 324 2.19 12.50 19.03
CA PRO A 324 3.59 12.49 19.46
C PRO A 324 4.58 12.41 18.31
N LEU A 325 4.33 11.53 17.34
CA LEU A 325 5.20 11.41 16.15
C LEU A 325 5.19 12.71 15.35
N LEU A 326 4.02 13.31 15.13
CA LEU A 326 3.93 14.57 14.40
C LEU A 326 4.68 15.70 15.12
N TYR A 327 4.64 15.74 16.45
CA TYR A 327 5.45 16.67 17.21
C TYR A 327 6.96 16.42 17.04
N GLU A 328 7.39 15.16 17.15
CA GLU A 328 8.79 14.75 16.97
C GLU A 328 9.33 15.07 15.56
N LEU A 329 8.48 14.95 14.55
CA LEU A 329 8.79 15.28 13.16
C LEU A 329 8.67 16.78 12.82
N ASP A 330 8.39 17.65 13.81
CA ASP A 330 8.12 19.08 13.61
C ASP A 330 6.96 19.35 12.61
N ALA A 331 5.97 18.47 12.62
CA ALA A 331 4.82 18.44 11.71
C ALA A 331 3.48 18.70 12.41
N LEU A 332 3.47 18.93 13.72
CA LEU A 332 2.26 19.30 14.48
C LEU A 332 1.94 20.79 14.25
N PRO A 333 0.81 21.14 13.59
CA PRO A 333 0.59 22.50 13.06
C PRO A 333 0.71 23.64 14.08
N SER A 334 0.23 23.46 15.31
CA SER A 334 0.22 24.51 16.32
C SER A 334 1.43 24.48 17.25
N ARG A 335 2.38 23.55 17.07
CA ARG A 335 3.49 23.37 18.02
C ARG A 335 4.79 22.91 17.37
N PRO A 336 5.80 23.80 17.27
CA PRO A 336 7.14 23.42 16.82
C PRO A 336 7.83 22.48 17.80
N TYR A 337 8.66 21.57 17.29
CA TYR A 337 9.48 20.67 18.09
C TYR A 337 10.41 21.43 19.05
N GLY A 338 10.73 20.80 20.19
CA GLY A 338 11.60 21.36 21.22
C GLY A 338 10.95 22.41 22.14
N THR A 339 9.73 22.85 21.86
CA THR A 339 9.00 23.81 22.70
C THR A 339 8.28 23.19 23.91
N GLY A 340 8.19 21.86 24.00
CA GLY A 340 7.46 21.13 25.04
C GLY A 340 5.96 21.42 25.08
N LEU A 341 5.28 21.00 26.15
CA LEU A 341 3.88 21.34 26.38
C LEU A 341 3.72 22.75 26.98
N PRO A 342 2.78 23.59 26.50
CA PRO A 342 2.54 24.91 27.06
C PRO A 342 1.99 24.82 28.50
N GLY A 343 2.15 25.89 29.28
CA GLY A 343 1.81 25.87 30.71
C GLY A 343 0.34 25.53 31.02
N ALA A 344 -0.58 25.93 30.15
CA ALA A 344 -2.02 25.67 30.30
C ALA A 344 -2.46 24.28 29.78
N PHE A 345 -1.56 23.48 29.22
CA PHE A 345 -1.90 22.14 28.70
C PHE A 345 -2.34 21.20 29.85
N PRO A 346 -3.44 20.45 29.68
CA PRO A 346 -4.00 19.62 30.75
C PRO A 346 -3.15 18.39 31.06
N ARG A 347 -3.57 17.61 32.07
CA ARG A 347 -3.07 16.24 32.21
C ARG A 347 -3.37 15.45 30.95
N TRP A 348 -2.48 14.56 30.56
CA TRP A 348 -2.57 13.81 29.32
C TRP A 348 -2.32 12.31 29.56
N LEU A 349 -3.37 11.52 29.38
CA LEU A 349 -3.27 10.06 29.27
C LEU A 349 -3.15 9.68 27.79
N ASN A 350 -2.02 9.09 27.39
CA ASN A 350 -1.81 8.59 26.04
C ASN A 350 -1.89 7.05 26.03
N VAL A 351 -2.96 6.52 25.43
CA VAL A 351 -3.20 5.08 25.34
C VAL A 351 -2.69 4.54 24.01
N TYR A 352 -1.87 3.48 24.07
CA TYR A 352 -1.26 2.86 22.90
C TYR A 352 -1.28 1.34 22.97
N ASP A 353 -1.13 0.70 21.81
CA ASP A 353 -0.95 -0.75 21.65
C ASP A 353 0.28 -0.97 20.77
N ARG A 354 1.21 -1.84 21.19
CA ARG A 354 2.43 -2.13 20.42
C ARG A 354 2.15 -2.69 19.01
N ARG A 355 0.98 -3.29 18.79
CA ARG A 355 0.55 -3.80 17.47
C ARG A 355 -0.21 -2.76 16.65
N ASP A 356 -0.60 -1.65 17.26
CA ASP A 356 -1.13 -0.50 16.54
C ASP A 356 0.01 0.37 16.01
N LEU A 357 0.33 0.18 14.73
CA LEU A 357 1.38 0.92 14.01
C LEU A 357 1.10 2.43 13.86
N LEU A 358 -0.08 2.88 14.28
CA LEU A 358 -0.48 4.28 14.26
C LEU A 358 -0.55 4.88 15.68
N SER A 359 -0.09 4.15 16.70
CA SER A 359 0.01 4.62 18.08
C SER A 359 1.47 4.89 18.46
N TYR A 360 1.73 6.02 19.12
CA TYR A 360 3.07 6.49 19.45
C TYR A 360 3.15 6.96 20.90
N LEU A 361 4.32 6.84 21.52
CA LEU A 361 4.58 7.25 22.90
C LEU A 361 4.72 8.77 23.00
N ALA A 362 4.06 9.38 23.98
CA ALA A 362 4.03 10.83 24.16
C ALA A 362 5.11 11.32 25.13
N ALA A 363 5.37 10.62 26.23
CA ALA A 363 6.20 11.15 27.31
C ALA A 363 7.62 11.49 26.82
N GLY A 364 8.25 10.55 26.09
CA GLY A 364 9.60 10.76 25.56
C GLY A 364 9.68 11.92 24.56
N ALA A 365 8.70 12.03 23.65
CA ALA A 365 8.66 13.08 22.63
C ALA A 365 8.55 14.49 23.23
N PHE A 366 7.87 14.62 24.37
CA PHE A 366 7.66 15.90 25.07
C PHE A 366 8.58 16.07 26.30
N GLY A 367 9.77 15.47 26.29
CA GLY A 367 10.79 15.70 27.32
C GLY A 367 10.45 15.14 28.70
N ASN A 368 9.65 14.07 28.76
CA ASN A 368 9.13 13.43 29.97
C ASN A 368 8.35 14.38 30.89
N ASP A 369 7.54 15.27 30.30
CA ASP A 369 6.66 16.16 31.07
C ASP A 369 5.76 15.35 32.04
N PRO A 370 5.74 15.68 33.34
CA PRO A 370 5.02 14.90 34.36
C PRO A 370 3.50 14.89 34.18
N ARG A 371 2.95 15.76 33.31
CA ARG A 371 1.52 15.74 32.96
C ARG A 371 1.16 14.57 32.04
N ILE A 372 2.14 13.94 31.40
CA ILE A 372 1.93 12.87 30.41
C ILE A 372 2.06 11.51 31.09
N THR A 373 1.12 10.62 30.81
CA THR A 373 1.18 9.20 31.19
C THR A 373 0.91 8.35 29.95
N ASP A 374 1.93 7.61 29.50
CA ASP A 374 1.78 6.59 28.46
C ASP A 374 1.26 5.29 29.09
N ALA A 375 0.11 4.80 28.60
CA ALA A 375 -0.53 3.59 29.09
C ALA A 375 -0.69 2.56 27.98
N GLU A 376 -0.03 1.41 28.14
CA GLU A 376 -0.14 0.29 27.21
C GLU A 376 -1.45 -0.48 27.43
N VAL A 377 -2.16 -0.75 26.33
CA VAL A 377 -3.35 -1.60 26.28
C VAL A 377 -3.16 -2.61 25.17
N ASP A 378 -3.09 -3.90 25.51
CA ASP A 378 -3.02 -4.98 24.52
C ASP A 378 -4.44 -5.27 24.03
N ASN A 379 -4.75 -4.91 22.78
CA ASN A 379 -6.05 -5.18 22.19
C ASN A 379 -6.24 -6.65 21.80
N ARG A 380 -5.18 -7.47 21.87
CA ARG A 380 -5.16 -8.88 21.47
C ARG A 380 -5.63 -9.09 20.03
N GLN A 381 -5.37 -8.10 19.17
CA GLN A 381 -5.68 -8.12 17.75
C GLN A 381 -4.41 -8.17 16.90
N PRO A 382 -4.49 -8.73 15.67
CA PRO A 382 -3.40 -8.58 14.71
C PRO A 382 -3.22 -7.10 14.32
N VAL A 383 -2.05 -6.78 13.77
CA VAL A 383 -1.67 -5.41 13.35
C VAL A 383 -2.72 -4.75 12.46
N SER A 384 -3.39 -5.52 11.60
CA SER A 384 -4.43 -5.03 10.68
C SER A 384 -5.72 -4.56 11.37
N ALA A 385 -5.93 -4.93 12.64
CA ALA A 385 -7.17 -4.64 13.39
C ALA A 385 -6.91 -3.91 14.73
N ALA A 386 -5.67 -3.86 15.21
CA ALA A 386 -5.33 -3.26 16.50
C ALA A 386 -5.84 -1.81 16.62
N HIS A 387 -5.62 -0.98 15.60
CA HIS A 387 -5.96 0.45 15.63
C HIS A 387 -7.45 0.77 15.87
N SER A 388 -8.37 -0.10 15.43
CA SER A 388 -9.82 0.12 15.54
C SER A 388 -10.47 -0.62 16.71
N SER A 389 -9.68 -1.33 17.53
CA SER A 389 -10.21 -2.33 18.47
C SER A 389 -10.28 -1.88 19.93
N TYR A 390 -9.78 -0.69 20.26
CA TYR A 390 -9.75 -0.15 21.64
C TYR A 390 -11.12 -0.13 22.32
N TRP A 391 -12.20 0.17 21.59
CA TRP A 391 -13.55 0.27 22.16
C TRP A 391 -14.15 -1.07 22.59
N ALA A 392 -13.63 -2.18 22.05
CA ALA A 392 -14.04 -3.52 22.46
C ALA A 392 -13.21 -4.03 23.66
N ASN A 393 -12.22 -3.28 24.12
CA ASN A 393 -11.25 -3.73 25.12
C ASN A 393 -11.62 -3.26 26.53
N ASP A 394 -11.99 -4.17 27.43
CA ASP A 394 -12.28 -3.83 28.82
C ASP A 394 -11.06 -3.29 29.59
N GLN A 395 -9.83 -3.63 29.18
CA GLN A 395 -8.62 -3.04 29.77
C GLN A 395 -8.55 -1.53 29.52
N PHE A 396 -8.95 -1.08 28.33
CA PHE A 396 -8.99 0.34 28.01
C PHE A 396 -9.90 1.09 28.99
N TYR A 397 -11.11 0.59 29.25
CA TYR A 397 -12.04 1.23 30.18
C TYR A 397 -11.54 1.22 31.63
N ARG A 398 -10.81 0.18 32.07
CA ARG A 398 -10.17 0.16 33.41
C ARG A 398 -9.07 1.22 33.54
N VAL A 399 -8.23 1.35 32.52
CA VAL A 399 -7.20 2.40 32.45
C VAL A 399 -7.84 3.78 32.47
N LEU A 400 -8.85 4.01 31.61
CA LEU A 400 -9.58 5.26 31.54
C LEU A 400 -10.24 5.62 32.87
N SER A 401 -10.94 4.67 33.50
CA SER A 401 -11.61 4.87 34.80
C SER A 401 -10.66 5.35 35.91
N THR A 402 -9.39 4.94 35.86
CA THR A 402 -8.38 5.30 36.86
C THR A 402 -7.87 6.73 36.64
N ALA A 403 -7.84 7.21 35.40
CA ALA A 403 -7.37 8.54 35.05
C ALA A 403 -8.44 9.64 35.19
N LEU A 404 -9.71 9.28 35.01
CA LEU A 404 -10.83 10.21 35.08
C LEU A 404 -10.90 10.92 36.46
N PRO A 405 -11.21 12.22 36.50
CA PRO A 405 -11.45 12.95 37.74
C PRO A 405 -12.53 12.29 38.64
N GLY A 406 -12.43 12.58 39.94
CA GLY A 406 -13.25 11.98 41.00
C GLY A 406 -14.74 12.29 40.91
#